data_AF-A0A401PVV3-F1
#
_entry.id   AF-A0A401PVV3-F1
#
_cell.length_a   1.000
_cell.length_b   1.000
_cell.length_c   1.000
_cell.angle_alpha   90.00
_cell.angle_beta   90.00
_cell.angle_gamma   90.00
#
_symmetry.space_group_name_H-M   'P 1'
#
loop_
_entity.id
_entity.type
_entity.pdbx_description
1 polymer ?
#
loop_
_entity_poly.entity_id
_entity_poly.type
_entity_poly.pdbx_seq_one_letter_code
_entity_poly.pdbx_strand_id
1 'polypeptide(L)'
;MQYFVARRKFQQARKPYDVRDVIEQYSQGHLNMMVRIKELQRRLDHSLGKPAFFLSEKGLDKGYYTAGARLIRLEDKVVFYLEYEEEALMDDQKDCKYSL
;
A
#
# COMPACT_ATOMS: atom_id res chain seq x y z
N MET A 1 -31.28 10.16 -20.99
CA MET A 1 -31.12 8.74 -20.59
C MET A 1 -31.76 8.37 -19.25
N GLN A 2 -31.70 9.23 -18.22
CA GLN A 2 -32.19 8.88 -16.87
C GLN A 2 -33.70 8.54 -16.79
N TYR A 3 -34.55 9.20 -17.58
CA TYR A 3 -36.00 8.94 -17.61
C TYR A 3 -36.34 7.49 -18.03
N PHE A 4 -35.65 6.95 -19.04
CA PHE A 4 -35.90 5.58 -19.51
C PHE A 4 -35.44 4.53 -18.50
N VAL A 5 -34.36 4.81 -17.76
CA VAL A 5 -33.87 3.94 -16.68
C VAL A 5 -34.86 3.92 -15.52
N ALA A 6 -35.35 5.09 -15.10
CA ALA A 6 -36.36 5.19 -14.04
C ALA A 6 -37.65 4.47 -14.42
N ARG A 7 -38.17 4.68 -15.64
CA ARG A 7 -39.38 4.02 -16.15
C ARG A 7 -39.23 2.48 -16.13
N ARG A 8 -38.08 1.95 -16.54
CA ARG A 8 -37.81 0.51 -16.53
C ARG A 8 -37.72 -0.06 -15.10
N LYS A 9 -37.03 0.62 -14.19
CA LYS A 9 -36.95 0.22 -12.77
C LYS A 9 -38.33 0.20 -12.10
N PHE A 10 -39.17 1.20 -12.36
CA PHE A 10 -40.55 1.23 -11.87
C PHE A 10 -41.40 0.08 -12.42
N GLN A 11 -41.25 -0.27 -13.70
CA GLN A 11 -41.97 -1.40 -14.29
C GLN A 11 -41.50 -2.76 -13.76
N GLN A 12 -40.20 -2.91 -13.46
CA GLN A 12 -39.64 -4.12 -12.84
C GLN A 12 -40.09 -4.28 -11.39
N ALA A 13 -40.10 -3.20 -10.59
CA ALA A 13 -40.51 -3.25 -9.18
C ALA A 13 -41.99 -3.61 -8.95
N ARG A 14 -42.84 -3.51 -9.99
CA ARG A 14 -44.26 -3.91 -9.93
C ARG A 14 -44.49 -5.41 -10.16
N LYS A 15 -43.50 -6.13 -10.67
CA LYS A 15 -43.58 -7.58 -10.91
C LYS A 15 -43.11 -8.32 -9.65
N PRO A 16 -43.67 -9.51 -9.35
CA PRO A 16 -43.10 -10.34 -8.28
C PRO A 16 -41.65 -10.70 -8.62
N TYR A 17 -40.79 -10.72 -7.60
CA TYR A 17 -39.36 -11.02 -7.77
C TYR A 17 -39.15 -12.42 -8.32
N ASP A 18 -38.34 -12.52 -9.37
CA ASP A 18 -37.86 -13.78 -9.96
C ASP A 18 -36.48 -14.14 -9.39
N VAL A 19 -36.10 -15.43 -9.43
CA VAL A 19 -34.74 -15.89 -9.07
C VAL A 19 -33.67 -15.13 -9.87
N ARG A 20 -34.01 -14.72 -11.10
CA ARG A 20 -33.18 -13.84 -11.92
C ARG A 20 -32.88 -12.50 -11.26
N ASP A 21 -33.85 -11.89 -10.59
CA ASP A 21 -33.66 -10.60 -9.92
C ASP A 21 -32.70 -10.73 -8.74
N VAL A 22 -32.76 -11.86 -8.02
CA VAL A 22 -31.83 -12.17 -6.92
C VAL A 22 -30.40 -12.33 -7.45
N ILE A 23 -30.22 -13.05 -8.55
CA ILE A 23 -28.92 -13.25 -9.20
C ILE A 23 -28.38 -11.91 -9.72
N GLU A 24 -29.21 -11.10 -10.36
CA GLU A 24 -28.81 -9.81 -10.92
C GLU A 24 -28.40 -8.83 -9.80
N GLN A 25 -29.18 -8.74 -8.72
CA GLN A 25 -28.85 -7.92 -7.56
C GLN A 25 -27.54 -8.35 -6.89
N TYR A 26 -27.35 -9.65 -6.71
CA TYR A 26 -26.11 -10.21 -6.17
C TYR A 26 -24.93 -9.86 -7.08
N SER A 27 -25.04 -10.07 -8.40
CA SER A 27 -23.95 -9.77 -9.34
C SER A 27 -23.51 -8.30 -9.29
N GLN A 28 -24.45 -7.37 -9.20
CA GLN A 28 -24.18 -5.93 -9.08
C GLN A 28 -23.53 -5.59 -7.73
N GLY A 29 -24.03 -6.18 -6.64
CA GLY A 29 -23.47 -6.01 -5.30
C GLY A 29 -22.04 -6.53 -5.21
N HIS A 30 -21.77 -7.70 -5.78
CA HIS A 30 -20.45 -8.32 -5.85
C HIS A 30 -19.46 -7.47 -6.62
N LEU A 31 -19.85 -6.98 -7.80
CA LEU A 31 -19.01 -6.11 -8.61
C LEU A 31 -18.68 -4.80 -7.86
N ASN A 32 -19.68 -4.17 -7.23
CA ASN A 32 -19.47 -2.94 -6.46
C ASN A 32 -18.49 -3.17 -5.29
N MET A 33 -18.64 -4.27 -4.56
CA MET A 33 -17.70 -4.63 -3.49
C MET A 33 -16.29 -4.87 -4.04
N MET A 34 -16.14 -5.59 -5.16
CA MET A 34 -14.84 -5.87 -5.76
C MET A 34 -14.13 -4.59 -6.23
N VAL A 35 -14.85 -3.63 -6.83
CA VAL A 35 -14.28 -2.34 -7.24
C VAL A 35 -13.79 -1.55 -6.00
N ARG A 36 -14.57 -1.54 -4.93
CA ARG A 36 -14.17 -0.88 -3.67
C ARG A 36 -12.92 -1.53 -3.06
N ILE A 37 -12.84 -2.86 -3.05
CA ILE A 37 -11.66 -3.60 -2.57
C ILE A 37 -10.44 -3.24 -3.42
N LYS A 38 -10.55 -3.24 -4.75
CA LYS A 38 -9.44 -2.88 -5.66
C LYS A 38 -8.97 -1.45 -5.47
N GLU A 39 -9.88 -0.51 -5.23
CA GLU A 39 -9.49 0.88 -4.95
C GLU A 39 -8.77 1.01 -3.61
N LEU A 40 -9.21 0.28 -2.57
CA LEU A 40 -8.51 0.25 -1.29
C LEU A 40 -7.11 -0.36 -1.43
N GLN A 41 -6.98 -1.48 -2.14
CA GLN A 41 -5.69 -2.10 -2.45
C GLN A 41 -4.77 -1.11 -3.19
N ARG A 42 -5.28 -0.43 -4.23
CA ARG A 42 -4.51 0.58 -4.98
C ARG A 42 -3.99 1.71 -4.11
N ARG A 43 -4.83 2.20 -3.17
CA ARG A 43 -4.41 3.26 -2.22
C ARG A 43 -3.33 2.75 -1.26
N LEU A 44 -3.50 1.55 -0.71
CA LEU A 44 -2.51 0.94 0.17
C LEU A 44 -1.17 0.71 -0.55
N ASP A 45 -1.20 0.17 -1.76
CA ASP A 45 -0.01 -0.04 -2.58
C ASP A 45 0.73 1.26 -2.88
N HIS A 46 0.00 2.37 -3.05
CA HIS A 46 0.59 3.68 -3.28
C HIS A 46 1.17 4.30 -2.01
N SER A 47 0.51 4.12 -0.85
CA SER A 47 0.93 4.73 0.41
C SER A 47 2.04 3.94 1.11
N LEU A 48 1.87 2.63 1.22
CA LEU A 48 2.76 1.75 1.97
C LEU A 48 3.77 1.04 1.06
N GLY A 49 3.39 0.79 -0.19
CA GLY A 49 4.08 -0.14 -1.08
C GLY A 49 3.38 -1.50 -1.12
N LYS A 50 3.56 -2.25 -2.22
CA LYS A 50 3.10 -3.64 -2.34
C LYS A 50 3.67 -4.49 -1.19
N PRO A 51 2.91 -5.44 -0.63
CA PRO A 51 3.37 -6.30 0.46
C PRO A 51 4.63 -7.11 0.12
N ALA A 52 4.85 -7.44 -1.15
CA ALA A 52 6.08 -8.09 -1.63
C ALA A 52 7.34 -7.21 -1.48
N PHE A 53 7.20 -5.89 -1.33
CA PHE A 53 8.32 -4.97 -1.11
C PHE A 53 8.89 -5.07 0.32
N PHE A 54 8.15 -5.60 1.29
CA PHE A 54 8.69 -5.84 2.64
C PHE A 54 9.61 -7.07 2.70
N LEU A 55 9.65 -7.89 1.64
CA LEU A 55 10.42 -9.15 1.60
C LEU A 55 11.58 -9.13 0.59
N SER A 56 11.69 -8.08 -0.23
CA SER A 56 12.73 -8.03 -1.26
C SER A 56 13.98 -7.33 -0.73
N GLU A 57 14.96 -8.13 -0.31
CA GLU A 57 16.35 -7.73 0.04
C GLU A 57 17.11 -6.96 -1.07
N LYS A 58 16.49 -6.67 -2.22
CA LYS A 58 17.19 -6.17 -3.40
C LYS A 58 16.55 -4.92 -3.98
N GLY A 59 16.92 -3.77 -3.40
CA GLY A 59 17.43 -2.60 -4.12
C GLY A 59 16.59 -1.94 -5.24
N LEU A 60 15.33 -2.33 -5.44
CA LEU A 60 14.45 -1.76 -6.47
C LEU A 60 13.78 -0.44 -6.04
N ASP A 61 14.03 0.00 -4.81
CA ASP A 61 13.13 0.89 -4.05
C ASP A 61 13.51 2.38 -4.05
N LYS A 62 14.58 2.78 -4.76
CA LYS A 62 15.02 4.19 -4.76
C LYS A 62 14.10 5.11 -5.58
N GLY A 63 13.21 4.58 -6.41
CA GLY A 63 12.33 5.36 -7.30
C GLY A 63 10.94 5.68 -6.75
N TYR A 64 10.48 5.02 -5.68
CA TYR A 64 9.11 5.18 -5.16
C TYR A 64 9.07 6.00 -3.86
N TYR A 65 8.09 6.89 -3.74
CA TYR A 65 7.86 7.76 -2.57
C TYR A 65 6.94 7.12 -1.51
N THR A 66 6.92 5.79 -1.41
CA THR A 66 6.10 5.07 -0.42
C THR A 66 6.68 5.26 0.99
N ALA A 67 5.84 5.05 2.01
CA ALA A 67 6.28 5.07 3.41
C ALA A 67 7.38 4.02 3.67
N GLY A 68 7.25 2.81 3.10
CA GLY A 68 8.26 1.76 3.21
C GLY A 68 9.62 2.17 2.61
N ALA A 69 9.63 2.71 1.38
CA ALA A 69 10.87 3.15 0.75
C ALA A 69 11.54 4.31 1.50
N ARG A 70 10.76 5.19 2.15
CA ARG A 70 11.28 6.25 3.01
C ARG A 70 11.88 5.70 4.30
N LEU A 71 11.28 4.66 4.88
CA LEU A 71 11.76 4.02 6.10
C LEU A 71 13.09 3.32 5.86
N ILE A 72 13.21 2.52 4.79
CA ILE A 72 14.46 1.85 4.41
C ILE A 72 15.59 2.88 4.23
N ARG A 73 15.33 3.99 3.53
CA ARG A 73 16.32 5.07 3.38
C ARG A 73 16.70 5.76 4.69
N LEU A 74 15.83 5.75 5.69
CA LEU A 74 16.15 6.27 7.02
C LEU A 74 16.99 5.27 7.79
N GLU A 75 16.63 3.98 7.75
CA GLU A 75 17.40 2.89 8.36
C GLU A 75 18.83 2.85 7.83
N ASP A 76 19.02 2.88 6.51
CA ASP A 76 20.35 2.94 5.87
C ASP A 76 21.20 4.11 6.39
N LYS A 77 20.56 5.29 6.55
CA LYS A 77 21.26 6.48 7.07
C LYS A 77 21.62 6.32 8.54
N VAL A 78 20.72 5.78 9.36
CA VAL A 78 20.97 5.55 10.79
C VAL A 78 22.11 4.56 10.97
N VAL A 79 22.11 3.44 10.23
CA VAL A 79 23.20 2.46 10.25
C VAL A 79 24.53 3.14 9.89
N PHE A 80 24.55 3.94 8.83
CA PHE A 80 25.75 4.68 8.43
C PHE A 80 26.27 5.62 9.52
N TYR A 81 25.38 6.35 10.23
CA TYR A 81 25.79 7.21 11.32
C TYR A 81 26.33 6.42 12.53
N LEU A 82 25.71 5.28 12.86
CA LEU A 82 26.16 4.43 13.95
C LEU A 82 27.54 3.82 13.66
N GLU A 83 27.81 3.38 12.42
CA GLU A 83 29.13 2.90 12.01
C GLU A 83 30.18 4.01 12.10
N TYR A 84 29.84 5.24 11.70
CA TYR A 84 30.73 6.40 11.82
C TYR A 84 31.06 6.75 13.28
N GLU A 85 30.07 6.64 14.16
CA GLU A 85 30.24 6.94 15.59
C GLU A 85 31.10 5.86 16.28
N GLU A 86 30.97 4.59 15.86
CA GLU A 86 31.82 3.50 16.31
C GLU A 86 33.27 3.66 15.83
N GLU A 87 33.50 4.02 14.55
CA GLU A 87 34.84 4.33 14.03
C GLU A 87 35.49 5.52 14.74
N ALA A 88 34.74 6.60 14.98
CA ALA A 88 35.25 7.78 15.67
C ALA A 88 35.67 7.49 17.12
N LEU A 89 34.89 6.67 17.84
CA LEU A 89 35.22 6.26 19.22
C LEU A 89 36.48 5.39 19.29
N MET A 90 36.68 4.54 18.28
CA MET A 90 37.85 3.65 18.20
C MET A 90 39.13 4.40 17.88
N ASP A 91 39.07 5.52 17.17
CA ASP A 91 40.25 6.36 16.88
C ASP A 91 40.62 7.27 18.06
N ASP A 92 39.65 7.86 18.77
CA ASP A 92 39.91 8.61 20.01
C ASP A 92 40.61 7.73 21.07
N GLN A 93 40.21 6.46 21.17
CA GLN A 93 40.80 5.53 22.13
C GLN A 93 42.21 5.08 21.74
N LYS A 94 42.56 5.06 20.45
CA LYS A 94 43.94 4.86 19.99
C LYS A 94 44.80 6.06 20.32
N ASP A 95 44.34 7.28 20.05
CA ASP A 95 45.10 8.50 20.36
C ASP A 95 45.39 8.62 21.86
N CYS A 96 44.44 8.26 22.72
CA CYS A 96 44.65 8.22 24.17
C CYS A 96 45.67 7.15 24.61
N LYS A 97 45.74 6.01 23.89
CA LYS A 97 46.71 4.94 24.16
C LYS A 97 48.12 5.23 23.66
N TYR A 98 48.28 6.05 22.61
CA TYR A 98 49.56 6.40 22.01
C TYR A 98 50.13 7.76 22.48
N SER A 99 49.44 8.45 23.39
CA SER A 99 49.87 9.75 23.97
C SER A 99 50.69 9.62 25.26
N LEU A 100 51.25 8.44 25.58
CA LEU A 100 52.09 8.19 26.75
C LEU A 100 53.43 7.56 26.37
#